data_AF-A0A8T6FSS3-F1
#
_entry.id   AF-A0A8T6FSS3-F1
#
_cell.length_a   1.000
_cell.length_b   1.000
_cell.length_c   1.000
_cell.angle_alpha   90.00
_cell.angle_beta   90.00
_cell.angle_gamma   90.00
#
_symmetry.space_group_name_H-M   'P 1'
#
loop_
_entity.id
_entity.type
_entity.pdbx_description
1 polymer ?
#
loop_
_entity_poly.entity_id
_entity_poly.type
_entity_poly.pdbx_seq_one_letter_code
_entity_poly.pdbx_strand_id
1 'polypeptide(L)' 'MITGAGRSSAAAPYAVRSTKRSINRVLLAMSNDVMHYSLAAEGMSMMTADHKEAVAAFIERREPRFTNS' A
#
# COMPACT_ATOMS: atom_id res chain seq x y z
N MET A 1 -8.25 -5.67 22.46
CA MET A 1 -7.12 -4.72 22.28
C MET A 1 -7.25 -4.17 20.87
N ILE A 2 -7.68 -2.94 20.65
CA ILE A 2 -7.08 -1.67 21.07
C ILE A 2 -8.00 -0.86 21.99
N THR A 3 -7.51 -0.62 23.20
CA THR A 3 -8.15 0.19 24.24
C THR A 3 -7.70 1.64 24.04
N GLY A 4 -8.64 2.55 23.76
CA GLY A 4 -8.35 3.96 23.54
C GLY A 4 -9.46 4.88 24.06
N ALA A 5 -10.10 4.50 25.17
CA ALA A 5 -10.90 5.42 25.98
C ALA A 5 -9.93 6.20 26.89
N GLY A 6 -9.39 7.30 26.37
CA GLY A 6 -8.41 8.11 27.09
C GLY A 6 -8.34 9.54 26.56
N ARG A 7 -9.08 10.44 27.23
CA ARG A 7 -8.97 11.91 27.23
C ARG A 7 -9.42 12.66 25.97
N SER A 8 -10.70 13.04 25.99
CA SER A 8 -11.18 14.36 25.57
C SER A 8 -12.57 14.60 26.16
N SER A 9 -12.65 14.75 27.48
CA SER A 9 -13.89 15.18 28.16
C SER A 9 -14.19 16.68 27.96
N ALA A 10 -13.48 17.35 27.05
CA ALA A 10 -13.60 18.79 26.74
C ALA A 10 -13.81 19.10 25.24
N ALA A 11 -13.69 18.12 24.34
CA ALA A 11 -13.91 18.34 22.91
C ALA A 11 -15.30 17.86 22.50
N ALA A 12 -16.04 18.68 21.73
CA ALA A 12 -17.36 18.32 21.21
C ALA A 12 -17.28 16.98 20.44
N PRO A 13 -17.94 15.90 20.90
CA PRO A 13 -17.79 14.56 20.32
C PRO A 13 -18.10 14.50 18.82
N TYR A 14 -18.98 15.39 18.35
CA TYR A 14 -19.30 15.52 16.93
C TYR A 14 -18.11 16.03 16.10
N ALA A 15 -17.45 17.10 16.55
CA ALA A 15 -16.30 17.68 15.86
C ALA A 15 -15.13 16.69 15.73
N VAL A 16 -14.85 15.92 16.78
CA VAL A 16 -13.81 14.88 16.73
C VAL A 16 -14.18 13.78 15.72
N ARG A 17 -15.44 13.34 15.70
CA ARG A 17 -15.92 12.32 14.75
C ARG A 17 -15.90 12.84 13.31
N SER A 18 -16.31 14.08 13.07
CA SER A 18 -16.33 14.66 11.72
C SER A 18 -14.91 14.79 11.17
N THR A 19 -13.94 15.23 11.98
CA THR A 19 -12.54 15.31 11.58
C THR A 19 -11.96 13.93 11.28
N LYS A 20 -12.26 12.91 12.09
CA LYS A 20 -11.84 11.54 11.77
C LYS A 20 -12.43 11.06 10.44
N ARG A 21 -13.70 11.37 10.18
CA ARG A 21 -14.39 10.98 8.95
C ARG A 21 -13.81 11.69 7.72
N SER A 22 -13.46 12.97 7.81
CA SER A 22 -12.84 13.69 6.71
C SER A 22 -11.45 13.13 6.38
N ILE A 23 -10.62 12.86 7.39
CA ILE A 23 -9.30 12.22 7.21
C ILE A 23 -9.45 10.85 6.53
N ASN A 24 -10.32 9.98 7.05
CA ASN A 24 -10.56 8.67 6.45
C ASN A 24 -11.03 8.77 5.01
N ARG A 25 -11.83 9.80 4.68
CA ARG A 25 -12.32 9.98 3.31
C ARG A 25 -11.18 10.32 2.35
N VAL A 26 -10.24 11.17 2.76
CA VAL A 26 -9.06 11.52 1.96
C VAL A 26 -8.19 10.29 1.72
N LEU A 27 -7.90 9.52 2.78
CA LEU A 27 -7.12 8.29 2.64
C LEU A 27 -7.77 7.30 1.67
N LEU A 28 -9.08 7.08 1.81
CA LEU A 28 -9.81 6.20 0.90
C LEU A 28 -9.78 6.69 -0.55
N ALA A 29 -9.89 8.02 -0.77
CA ALA A 29 -9.80 8.58 -2.11
C ALA A 29 -8.42 8.38 -2.73
N MET A 30 -7.35 8.63 -1.96
CA MET A 30 -5.98 8.39 -2.42
C MET A 30 -5.75 6.92 -2.75
N SER A 31 -6.20 5.99 -1.89
CA SER A 31 -6.08 4.56 -2.15
C SER A 31 -6.81 4.15 -3.43
N ASN A 32 -8.04 4.61 -3.64
CA ASN A 32 -8.79 4.29 -4.85
C ASN A 32 -8.10 4.81 -6.12
N ASP A 33 -7.42 5.95 -6.04
CA ASP A 33 -6.71 6.54 -7.17
C ASP A 33 -5.44 5.74 -7.52
N VAL A 34 -4.63 5.38 -6.53
CA VAL A 34 -3.31 4.77 -6.77
C VAL A 34 -3.35 3.25 -6.91
N MET A 35 -4.26 2.54 -6.23
CA MET A 35 -4.22 1.07 -6.14
C MET A 35 -4.32 0.39 -7.50
N HIS A 36 -5.20 0.87 -8.39
CA HIS A 36 -5.37 0.27 -9.71
C HIS A 36 -4.10 0.41 -10.57
N TYR A 37 -3.48 1.59 -10.54
CA TYR A 37 -2.24 1.84 -11.27
C TYR A 37 -1.07 1.02 -10.68
N SER A 38 -0.92 1.01 -9.36
CA SER A 38 0.13 0.24 -8.68
C SER A 38 0.03 -1.25 -9.00
N LEU A 39 -1.17 -1.83 -8.94
CA LEU A 39 -1.36 -3.24 -9.25
C LEU A 39 -1.09 -3.57 -10.73
N ALA A 40 -1.48 -2.68 -11.64
CA ALA A 40 -1.16 -2.83 -13.06
C ALA A 40 0.35 -2.76 -13.30
N ALA A 41 1.05 -1.82 -12.66
CA ALA A 41 2.50 -1.68 -12.75
C ALA A 41 3.24 -2.90 -12.17
N GLU A 42 2.78 -3.43 -11.03
CA GLU A 42 3.28 -4.69 -10.47
C GLU A 42 3.05 -5.86 -11.41
N GLY A 43 1.85 -5.98 -11.99
CA GLY A 43 1.53 -7.00 -12.99
C GLY A 43 2.46 -6.96 -14.21
N MET A 44 2.72 -5.77 -14.73
CA MET A 44 3.67 -5.59 -15.84
C MET A 44 5.10 -5.96 -15.44
N SER A 45 5.55 -5.52 -14.26
CA SER A 45 6.87 -5.87 -13.72
C SER A 45 7.05 -7.39 -13.55
N MET A 46 6.03 -8.09 -13.06
CA MET A 46 6.07 -9.55 -12.91
C MET A 46 6.13 -10.30 -14.25
N MET A 47 5.67 -9.70 -15.34
CA MET A 47 5.73 -10.31 -16.67
C MET A 47 7.09 -10.18 -17.34
N THR A 48 7.96 -9.30 -16.84
CA THR A 48 9.23 -9.01 -17.51
C THR A 48 10.21 -10.17 -17.45
N ALA A 49 11.22 -10.13 -18.33
CA ALA A 49 12.27 -11.13 -18.35
C ALA A 49 13.11 -11.06 -17.06
N ASP A 50 13.34 -9.86 -16.55
CA ASP A 50 14.12 -9.64 -15.33
C ASP A 50 13.42 -10.22 -14.09
N HIS A 51 12.08 -10.16 -14.01
CA HIS A 51 11.35 -10.81 -12.92
C HIS A 51 11.46 -12.34 -12.97
N LYS A 52 11.33 -12.94 -14.16
CA LYS A 52 11.48 -14.39 -14.33
C LYS A 52 12.90 -14.85 -13.98
N GLU A 53 13.90 -14.09 -14.38
CA GLU A 53 15.31 -14.33 -14.05
C GLU A 53 15.57 -14.17 -12.55
N ALA A 54 14.99 -13.16 -11.89
CA ALA A 54 15.08 -13.00 -10.45
C ALA A 54 14.55 -14.23 -9.70
N VAL A 55 13.39 -14.74 -10.12
CA VAL A 55 12.77 -15.94 -9.53
C VAL A 55 13.63 -17.19 -9.79
N ALA A 56 14.11 -17.39 -11.01
CA ALA A 56 14.96 -18.53 -11.36
C ALA A 56 16.28 -18.51 -10.58
N ALA A 57 16.96 -17.37 -10.54
CA ALA A 57 18.21 -17.19 -9.79
C ALA A 57 18.03 -17.42 -8.29
N PHE A 58 16.91 -16.98 -7.72
CA PHE A 58 16.57 -17.21 -6.31
C PHE A 58 16.39 -18.70 -6.00
N ILE A 59 15.67 -19.43 -6.85
CA ILE A 59 15.46 -20.88 -6.72
C ILE A 59 16.78 -21.63 -6.86
N GLU A 60 17.59 -21.27 -7.85
CA GLU A 60 18.87 -21.88 -8.17
C GLU A 60 20.01 -21.44 -7.23
N ARG A 61 19.75 -20.49 -6.32
CA ARG A 61 20.73 -19.90 -5.38
C ARG A 61 21.99 -19.35 -6.07
N ARG A 62 21.80 -18.75 -7.25
CA ARG A 62 22.86 -18.07 -8.00
C ARG A 62 22.59 -16.57 -8.05
N GLU A 63 23.58 -15.81 -8.52
CA GLU A 63 23.39 -14.39 -8.78
C GLU A 63 22.50 -14.17 -10.02
N PRO A 64 21.51 -13.25 -9.97
CA PRO A 64 20.65 -12.92 -11.09
C PRO A 64 21.37 -12.03 -12.12
N ARG A 65 21.04 -12.19 -13.41
CA ARG A 65 21.59 -11.39 -14.51
C ARG A 65 20.50 -10.57 -15.20
N PHE A 66 20.32 -9.32 -14.77
CA PHE A 66 19.31 -8.43 -15.33
C PHE A 66 19.72 -7.82 -16.66
N THR A 67 18.74 -7.59 -17.52
CA THR A 67 18.88 -7.09 -18.90
C THR A 67 18.11 -5.78 -19.15
N ASN A 68 17.49 -5.19 -18.12
CA ASN A 68 16.61 -4.02 -18.19
C ASN A 68 15.41 -4.23 -19.13
N SER A 69 14.80 -5.41 -19.04
CA SER A 69 13.67 -5.83 -19.87
C SER A 69 12.48 -6.23 -19.02
#